data_AF-A0A2V5YJM8-F1
#
_entry.id   AF-A0A2V5YJM8-F1
#
_cell.length_a   1.000
_cell.length_b   1.000
_cell.length_c   1.000
_cell.angle_alpha   90.00
_cell.angle_beta   90.00
_cell.angle_gamma   90.00
#
_symmetry.space_group_name_H-M   'P 1'
#
loop_
_entity.id
_entity.type
_entity.pdbx_description
1 polymer ?
#
loop_
_entity_poly.entity_id
_entity_poly.type
_entity_poly.pdbx_seq_one_letter_code
_entity_poly.pdbx_strand_id
1 'polypeptide(L)'
;GPITLGPEISFSGLHDLTIYARGSSSDLTLGSDISTASRVSLFAQRDMSMTSSITTDDLYAFVGRNISINGEAAIHAPTITLFAGQNLNWSNLTSDETASNSNGDVSISAGQTINVANDLTINRENGGITSGLNIVLYAGTDLLVGGDLSIKTDISNLTSGANVDVLVDRNLMVGGSLELQTSATAQSGTGANIDLRVGGNLTAADLFLGVELAVQAPQQNGENVTLFVGNNLVTHNATNSGGIDLEIITPVHQTVNSGANLFLSIGNNLTTDAGGDTTLLINNNINEVVNGANIFAAIGGNLNTRNLTLELLNNGGAIGTGGIVSLAVAGTANITNDATVAIYGSDGAAASGILINGGNYNVGGTFLTYIDGNGAITFNNASVHADVLKAGVFGANGVLNIGGGTLSADTMLKLYAPGSNGQLNFVSNVILGGNSTKILAANSITIFDNVVVTIGGELPAEVYTNNANYSERWGGNRRYPTAGTFAGAGANNPQPLAKAPPFDASSPGNPTNGKRTKTVINIQNSGQLLSLLDGAVPGANGKLRVPHRDQRHAGNADRLNINRMMKADRDMADIRHTRDRGVINNRLGSGMRAF
;
A
#
# COMPACT_ATOMS: atom_id res chain seq x y z
N GLY A 1 15.90 49.01 9.88
CA GLY A 1 15.60 49.36 8.48
C GLY A 1 15.73 48.12 7.62
N PRO A 2 15.63 48.23 6.29
CA PRO A 2 16.00 47.15 5.38
C PRO A 2 17.48 46.79 5.55
N ILE A 3 17.80 45.52 5.32
CA ILE A 3 19.17 44.98 5.30
C ILE A 3 19.37 44.30 3.94
N THR A 4 20.44 44.66 3.25
CA THR A 4 20.85 44.04 2.00
C THR A 4 22.29 43.57 2.18
N LEU A 5 22.48 42.26 2.14
CA LEU A 5 23.79 41.61 2.17
C LEU A 5 24.06 41.11 0.75
N GLY A 6 24.88 41.85 0.00
CA GLY A 6 25.17 41.52 -1.39
C GLY A 6 26.11 40.32 -1.54
N PRO A 7 26.26 39.79 -2.76
CA PRO A 7 27.14 38.65 -3.04
C PRO A 7 28.64 38.94 -2.79
N GLU A 8 29.01 40.19 -2.54
CA GLU A 8 30.38 40.59 -2.22
C GLU A 8 30.79 40.23 -0.77
N ILE A 9 29.83 39.82 0.05
CA ILE A 9 30.04 39.44 1.46
C ILE A 9 29.70 37.95 1.61
N SER A 10 30.49 37.23 2.40
CA SER A 10 30.21 35.85 2.82
C SER A 10 30.43 35.72 4.33
N PHE A 11 29.57 34.97 5.01
CA PHE A 11 29.72 34.67 6.43
C PHE A 11 30.20 33.23 6.57
N SER A 12 31.35 33.02 7.20
CA SER A 12 31.94 31.68 7.38
C SER A 12 32.66 31.56 8.73
N GLY A 13 32.71 30.35 9.30
CA GLY A 13 33.43 30.08 10.53
C GLY A 13 32.75 30.64 11.79
N LEU A 14 31.48 31.01 11.69
CA LEU A 14 30.66 31.43 12.83
C LEU A 14 29.98 30.22 13.47
N HIS A 15 29.79 30.28 14.79
CA HIS A 15 28.93 29.28 15.47
C HIS A 15 27.46 29.56 15.17
N ASP A 16 27.02 30.79 15.47
CA ASP A 16 25.67 31.27 15.23
C ASP A 16 25.68 32.59 14.48
N LEU A 17 24.63 32.83 13.68
CA LEU A 17 24.37 34.12 13.06
C LEU A 17 22.90 34.51 13.28
N THR A 18 22.66 35.75 13.70
CA THR A 18 21.32 36.33 13.77
C THR A 18 21.26 37.64 13.01
N ILE A 19 20.34 37.73 12.06
CA ILE A 19 20.09 38.93 11.27
C ILE A 19 18.63 39.34 11.48
N TYR A 20 18.41 40.61 11.85
CA TYR A 20 17.07 41.13 12.10
C TYR A 20 16.85 42.48 11.40
N ALA A 21 16.08 42.44 10.31
CA ALA A 21 15.53 43.64 9.68
C ALA A 21 14.24 44.05 10.43
N ARG A 22 14.28 45.23 11.10
CA ARG A 22 13.17 45.82 11.88
C ARG A 22 12.69 47.17 11.32
N GLY A 23 11.37 47.41 11.27
CA GLY A 23 10.71 48.65 10.81
C GLY A 23 9.70 48.44 9.66
N SER A 24 8.94 49.48 9.30
CA SER A 24 7.87 49.43 8.28
C SER A 24 8.30 49.10 6.84
N SER A 25 9.60 49.14 6.56
CA SER A 25 10.22 48.79 5.25
C SER A 25 11.38 47.82 5.43
N SER A 26 11.31 46.96 6.44
CA SER A 26 12.43 46.12 6.85
C SER A 26 12.51 44.81 6.10
N ASP A 27 12.89 44.93 4.84
CA ASP A 27 13.22 43.76 4.03
C ASP A 27 14.58 43.21 4.40
N LEU A 28 14.72 41.90 4.27
CA LEU A 28 16.00 41.22 4.35
C LEU A 28 16.31 40.64 2.97
N THR A 29 17.31 41.21 2.30
CA THR A 29 17.84 40.67 1.03
C THR A 29 19.18 39.99 1.29
N LEU A 30 19.24 38.69 1.03
CA LEU A 30 20.40 37.83 1.21
C LEU A 30 20.92 37.39 -0.16
N GLY A 31 21.96 38.06 -0.64
CA GLY A 31 22.81 37.60 -1.73
C GLY A 31 24.17 37.06 -1.27
N SER A 32 24.48 37.14 0.03
CA SER A 32 25.68 36.60 0.66
C SER A 32 25.53 35.13 1.04
N ASP A 33 26.52 34.29 0.74
CA ASP A 33 26.56 32.93 1.29
C ASP A 33 26.77 32.95 2.81
N ILE A 34 26.07 32.05 3.52
CA ILE A 34 26.17 31.91 4.97
C ILE A 34 26.53 30.48 5.32
N SER A 35 27.62 30.31 6.05
CA SER A 35 28.06 29.04 6.62
C SER A 35 28.29 29.20 8.12
N THR A 36 27.49 28.50 8.93
CA THR A 36 27.64 28.45 10.38
C THR A 36 27.68 27.02 10.88
N ALA A 37 28.27 26.81 12.06
CA ALA A 37 28.41 25.48 12.65
C ALA A 37 27.19 25.03 13.46
N SER A 38 26.24 25.92 13.76
CA SER A 38 25.07 25.57 14.57
C SER A 38 23.77 26.20 14.06
N ARG A 39 23.61 27.52 14.13
CA ARG A 39 22.33 28.14 13.76
C ARG A 39 22.44 29.39 12.92
N VAL A 40 21.48 29.57 12.01
CA VAL A 40 21.20 30.83 11.32
C VAL A 40 19.77 31.26 11.66
N SER A 41 19.61 32.44 12.24
CA SER A 41 18.31 33.02 12.59
C SER A 41 18.05 34.30 11.79
N LEU A 42 17.02 34.28 10.95
CA LEU A 42 16.70 35.35 10.02
C LEU A 42 15.32 35.93 10.34
N PHE A 43 15.27 37.23 10.57
CA PHE A 43 14.04 37.93 10.91
C PHE A 43 13.83 39.14 9.99
N ALA A 44 12.64 39.24 9.40
CA ALA A 44 12.21 40.41 8.63
C ALA A 44 10.75 40.75 8.95
N GLN A 45 10.46 42.00 9.31
CA GLN A 45 9.06 42.38 9.59
C GLN A 45 8.22 42.56 8.31
N ARG A 46 8.88 42.66 7.14
CA ARG A 46 8.21 42.77 5.85
C ARG A 46 8.51 41.56 4.95
N ASP A 47 9.42 41.66 4.00
CA ASP A 47 9.73 40.59 3.06
C ASP A 47 11.17 40.09 3.21
N MET A 48 11.40 38.84 2.81
CA MET A 48 12.74 38.26 2.68
C MET A 48 12.94 37.79 1.25
N SER A 49 14.09 38.12 0.67
CA SER A 49 14.55 37.59 -0.61
C SER A 49 15.91 36.96 -0.42
N MET A 50 16.07 35.72 -0.85
CA MET A 50 17.32 34.98 -0.77
C MET A 50 17.73 34.50 -2.16
N THR A 51 18.98 34.74 -2.53
CA THR A 51 19.60 34.30 -3.79
C THR A 51 20.93 33.57 -3.59
N SER A 52 21.33 33.37 -2.34
CA SER A 52 22.58 32.72 -1.93
C SER A 52 22.34 31.48 -1.09
N SER A 53 23.39 30.68 -0.89
CA SER A 53 23.30 29.42 -0.17
C SER A 53 23.43 29.62 1.34
N ILE A 54 22.74 28.77 2.11
CA ILE A 54 22.87 28.68 3.57
C ILE A 54 23.29 27.26 3.93
N THR A 55 24.37 27.13 4.69
CA THR A 55 24.83 25.87 5.28
C THR A 55 24.91 26.02 6.80
N THR A 56 24.12 25.24 7.54
CA THR A 56 24.01 25.32 9.00
C THR A 56 23.35 24.05 9.55
N ASP A 57 23.40 23.79 10.86
CA ASP A 57 22.65 22.66 11.44
C ASP A 57 21.16 23.01 11.61
N ASP A 58 20.86 24.29 11.90
CA ASP A 58 19.51 24.81 12.16
C ASP A 58 19.29 26.15 11.44
N LEU A 59 18.39 26.15 10.45
CA LEU A 59 17.90 27.37 9.81
C LEU A 59 16.55 27.76 10.40
N TYR A 60 16.49 28.94 11.01
CA TYR A 60 15.26 29.51 11.54
C TYR A 60 14.95 30.86 10.88
N ALA A 61 13.86 30.95 10.12
CA ALA A 61 13.42 32.17 9.45
C ALA A 61 11.98 32.53 9.79
N PHE A 62 11.75 33.77 10.23
CA PHE A 62 10.42 34.32 10.50
C PHE A 62 10.23 35.65 9.77
N VAL A 63 9.24 35.68 8.87
CA VAL A 63 9.03 36.80 7.96
C VAL A 63 7.57 37.26 7.98
N GLY A 64 7.35 38.55 8.17
CA GLY A 64 6.02 39.13 8.35
C GLY A 64 5.10 39.00 7.14
N ARG A 65 5.65 38.93 5.92
CA ARG A 65 4.89 38.80 4.68
C ARG A 65 5.42 37.66 3.82
N ASN A 66 6.36 37.92 2.91
CA ASN A 66 6.76 36.93 1.91
C ASN A 66 8.20 36.48 2.09
N ILE A 67 8.43 35.18 1.94
CA ILE A 67 9.75 34.61 1.70
C ILE A 67 9.85 34.30 0.21
N SER A 68 10.93 34.76 -0.44
CA SER A 68 11.24 34.42 -1.82
C SER A 68 12.65 33.83 -1.88
N ILE A 69 12.77 32.60 -2.35
CA ILE A 69 14.05 31.91 -2.50
C ILE A 69 14.26 31.66 -4.01
N ASN A 70 15.06 32.53 -4.61
CA ASN A 70 15.21 32.68 -6.05
C ASN A 70 16.67 32.44 -6.46
N GLY A 71 16.94 31.55 -7.42
CA GLY A 71 18.30 31.27 -7.90
C GLY A 71 18.84 29.91 -7.45
N GLU A 72 20.13 29.63 -7.66
CA GLU A 72 20.80 28.40 -7.19
C GLU A 72 20.97 28.31 -5.65
N ALA A 73 20.26 29.15 -4.90
CA ALA A 73 20.28 29.20 -3.44
C ALA A 73 19.89 27.84 -2.85
N ALA A 74 20.89 27.09 -2.38
CA ALA A 74 20.70 25.82 -1.70
C ALA A 74 20.60 26.04 -0.18
N ILE A 75 19.61 25.43 0.46
CA ILE A 75 19.56 25.32 1.92
C ILE A 75 20.10 23.94 2.29
N HIS A 76 21.28 23.92 2.91
CA HIS A 76 21.88 22.75 3.52
C HIS A 76 21.72 22.86 5.04
N ALA A 77 20.58 22.37 5.53
CA ALA A 77 20.27 22.37 6.95
C ALA A 77 19.40 21.17 7.34
N PRO A 78 19.89 20.29 8.24
CA PRO A 78 19.08 19.22 8.79
C PRO A 78 17.86 19.74 9.55
N THR A 79 17.93 20.86 10.28
CA THR A 79 16.73 21.47 10.88
C THR A 79 16.34 22.73 10.12
N ILE A 80 15.08 22.82 9.72
CA ILE A 80 14.54 23.96 8.97
C ILE A 80 13.23 24.42 9.62
N THR A 81 13.15 25.70 9.95
CA THR A 81 11.89 26.39 10.26
C THR A 81 11.77 27.61 9.38
N LEU A 82 10.82 27.62 8.45
CA LEU A 82 10.48 28.76 7.60
C LEU A 82 9.04 29.18 7.87
N PHE A 83 8.84 30.41 8.32
CA PHE A 83 7.53 31.00 8.50
C PHE A 83 7.37 32.27 7.66
N ALA A 84 6.43 32.26 6.73
CA ALA A 84 5.99 33.43 5.98
C ALA A 84 4.56 33.82 6.39
N GLY A 85 4.35 35.05 6.86
CA GLY A 85 3.01 35.53 7.23
C GLY A 85 2.01 35.58 6.07
N GLN A 86 2.48 35.58 4.83
CA GLN A 86 1.69 35.52 3.60
C GLN A 86 2.15 34.35 2.73
N ASN A 87 3.12 34.57 1.82
CA ASN A 87 3.48 33.58 0.81
C ASN A 87 4.93 33.13 0.96
N LEU A 88 5.18 31.86 0.68
CA LEU A 88 6.51 31.35 0.45
C LEU A 88 6.63 30.99 -1.03
N ASN A 89 7.56 31.63 -1.73
CA ASN A 89 7.85 31.36 -3.13
C ASN A 89 9.25 30.76 -3.25
N TRP A 90 9.34 29.65 -3.95
CA TRP A 90 10.59 28.93 -4.15
C TRP A 90 10.74 28.51 -5.60
N SER A 91 11.93 28.74 -6.18
CA SER A 91 12.24 28.24 -7.52
C SER A 91 12.47 26.72 -7.56
N ASN A 92 13.29 26.17 -6.67
CA ASN A 92 13.53 24.74 -6.50
C ASN A 92 13.93 24.44 -5.05
N LEU A 93 13.44 23.37 -4.44
CA LEU A 93 13.94 22.89 -3.15
C LEU A 93 14.33 21.42 -3.26
N THR A 94 15.61 21.15 -3.04
CA THR A 94 16.10 19.82 -2.71
C THR A 94 16.85 19.93 -1.38
N SER A 95 16.30 19.38 -0.32
CA SER A 95 16.95 19.24 0.99
C SER A 95 17.08 17.76 1.29
N ASP A 96 18.28 17.24 1.18
CA ASP A 96 18.61 15.84 1.44
C ASP A 96 19.71 15.81 2.51
N GLU A 97 19.27 15.63 3.76
CA GLU A 97 20.10 15.93 4.92
C GLU A 97 20.02 14.82 5.97
N THR A 98 21.17 14.48 6.53
CA THR A 98 21.30 13.54 7.65
C THR A 98 21.41 14.31 8.96
N ALA A 99 20.48 14.08 9.89
CA ALA A 99 20.49 14.78 11.18
C ALA A 99 21.36 14.07 12.22
N SER A 100 22.48 14.69 12.61
CA SER A 100 23.38 14.19 13.66
C SER A 100 23.56 15.14 14.84
N ASN A 101 23.48 16.46 14.58
CA ASN A 101 23.72 17.52 15.57
C ASN A 101 22.47 18.36 15.90
N SER A 102 21.33 18.02 15.28
CA SER A 102 20.05 18.70 15.49
C SER A 102 18.91 17.67 15.53
N ASN A 103 17.66 18.10 15.74
CA ASN A 103 16.51 17.19 15.70
C ASN A 103 16.12 16.77 14.27
N GLY A 104 16.65 17.42 13.23
CA GLY A 104 16.33 17.12 11.85
C GLY A 104 14.89 17.44 11.41
N ASP A 105 14.13 18.20 12.21
CA ASP A 105 12.75 18.55 11.90
C ASP A 105 12.67 19.58 10.76
N VAL A 106 11.63 19.51 9.92
CA VAL A 106 11.20 20.58 9.00
C VAL A 106 9.87 21.15 9.45
N SER A 107 9.78 22.46 9.53
CA SER A 107 8.52 23.18 9.53
C SER A 107 8.56 24.28 8.48
N ILE A 108 7.77 24.14 7.42
CA ILE A 108 7.61 25.16 6.39
C ILE A 108 6.14 25.60 6.40
N SER A 109 5.91 26.87 6.69
CA SER A 109 4.58 27.42 6.91
C SER A 109 4.40 28.73 6.16
N ALA A 110 3.29 28.86 5.46
CA ALA A 110 2.84 30.11 4.86
C ALA A 110 1.40 30.41 5.30
N GLY A 111 1.13 31.64 5.74
CA GLY A 111 -0.22 32.07 6.12
C GLY A 111 -1.22 32.10 4.94
N GLN A 112 -0.70 32.04 3.71
CA GLN A 112 -1.45 31.90 2.47
C GLN A 112 -0.84 30.75 1.65
N THR A 113 -0.08 31.07 0.60
CA THR A 113 0.34 30.08 -0.41
C THR A 113 1.79 29.66 -0.20
N ILE A 114 2.06 28.36 -0.31
CA ILE A 114 3.39 27.84 -0.63
C ILE A 114 3.41 27.55 -2.12
N ASN A 115 4.34 28.17 -2.85
CA ASN A 115 4.47 28.05 -4.28
C ASN A 115 5.90 27.66 -4.66
N VAL A 116 6.06 26.43 -5.14
CA VAL A 116 7.34 25.88 -5.63
C VAL A 116 7.24 25.70 -7.14
N ALA A 117 8.10 26.40 -7.89
CA ALA A 117 7.99 26.45 -9.35
C ALA A 117 8.35 25.12 -10.03
N ASN A 118 9.27 24.35 -9.45
CA ASN A 118 9.70 23.04 -9.94
C ASN A 118 9.42 21.97 -8.87
N ASP A 119 10.40 21.12 -8.55
CA ASP A 119 10.27 20.05 -7.58
C ASP A 119 10.44 20.57 -6.15
N LEU A 120 9.75 19.89 -5.22
CA LEU A 120 9.93 20.02 -3.78
C LEU A 120 10.34 18.66 -3.22
N THR A 121 11.62 18.50 -2.90
CA THR A 121 12.19 17.29 -2.31
C THR A 121 12.72 17.58 -0.91
N ILE A 122 12.24 16.83 0.08
CA ILE A 122 12.72 16.87 1.46
C ILE A 122 12.97 15.43 1.93
N ASN A 123 14.25 15.07 2.09
CA ASN A 123 14.67 13.78 2.61
C ASN A 123 15.39 13.99 3.94
N ARG A 124 15.04 13.17 4.93
CA ARG A 124 15.61 13.22 6.28
C ARG A 124 16.07 11.86 6.75
N GLU A 125 17.38 11.74 6.92
CA GLU A 125 18.02 10.52 7.41
C GLU A 125 18.43 10.66 8.88
N ASN A 126 18.39 9.56 9.62
CA ASN A 126 18.87 9.54 11.00
C ASN A 126 20.41 9.37 11.06
N GLY A 127 21.11 10.41 11.53
CA GLY A 127 22.56 10.41 11.76
C GLY A 127 23.01 9.99 13.17
N GLY A 128 22.12 9.37 13.96
CA GLY A 128 22.42 8.92 15.34
C GLY A 128 21.61 9.63 16.43
N ILE A 129 20.55 10.34 16.08
CA ILE A 129 19.63 10.97 17.02
C ILE A 129 18.58 9.96 17.53
N THR A 130 17.92 10.29 18.63
CA THR A 130 16.94 9.41 19.29
C THR A 130 15.48 9.88 19.12
N SER A 131 15.26 11.10 18.66
CA SER A 131 13.93 11.63 18.34
C SER A 131 14.01 12.82 17.37
N GLY A 132 13.02 12.97 16.50
CA GLY A 132 12.94 14.10 15.56
C GLY A 132 12.54 13.66 14.15
N LEU A 133 13.10 14.32 13.13
CA LEU A 133 12.82 14.10 11.69
C LEU A 133 11.36 14.31 11.28
N ASN A 134 10.58 15.04 12.07
CA ASN A 134 9.20 15.35 11.71
C ASN A 134 9.19 16.43 10.63
N ILE A 135 8.34 16.26 9.64
CA ILE A 135 8.20 17.20 8.53
C ILE A 135 6.78 17.73 8.55
N VAL A 136 6.64 19.05 8.64
CA VAL A 136 5.36 19.75 8.57
C VAL A 136 5.41 20.76 7.43
N LEU A 137 4.52 20.59 6.45
CA LEU A 137 4.20 21.59 5.45
C LEU A 137 2.81 22.16 5.73
N TYR A 138 2.71 23.46 5.96
CA TYR A 138 1.42 24.13 6.18
C TYR A 138 1.21 25.28 5.20
N ALA A 139 0.14 25.22 4.41
CA ALA A 139 -0.33 26.31 3.58
C ALA A 139 -1.74 26.74 4.00
N GLY A 140 -1.88 27.99 4.47
CA GLY A 140 -3.17 28.57 4.86
C GLY A 140 -4.15 28.76 3.70
N THR A 141 -3.67 28.63 2.46
CA THR A 141 -4.52 28.49 1.27
C THR A 141 -4.10 27.30 0.42
N ASP A 142 -3.21 27.49 -0.55
CA ASP A 142 -2.82 26.44 -1.49
C ASP A 142 -1.35 26.07 -1.33
N LEU A 143 -1.05 24.81 -1.59
CA LEU A 143 0.31 24.34 -1.85
C LEU A 143 0.39 23.98 -3.34
N LEU A 144 1.24 24.70 -4.06
CA LEU A 144 1.45 24.57 -5.49
C LEU A 144 2.88 24.09 -5.72
N VAL A 145 3.06 22.95 -6.37
CA VAL A 145 4.36 22.39 -6.76
C VAL A 145 4.31 22.13 -8.26
N GLY A 146 5.17 22.81 -9.03
CA GLY A 146 5.15 22.74 -10.49
C GLY A 146 5.63 21.40 -11.05
N GLY A 147 6.51 20.70 -10.32
CA GLY A 147 7.00 19.36 -10.64
C GLY A 147 6.57 18.34 -9.58
N ASP A 148 7.51 17.49 -9.14
CA ASP A 148 7.27 16.45 -8.16
C ASP A 148 7.30 16.99 -6.72
N LEU A 149 6.46 16.43 -5.84
CA LEU A 149 6.53 16.63 -4.39
C LEU A 149 6.94 15.31 -3.73
N SER A 150 8.16 15.24 -3.22
CA SER A 150 8.74 14.07 -2.57
C SER A 150 9.17 14.39 -1.14
N ILE A 151 8.59 13.72 -0.16
CA ILE A 151 8.99 13.85 1.26
C ILE A 151 9.31 12.47 1.81
N LYS A 152 10.52 12.31 2.35
CA LYS A 152 11.01 11.03 2.89
C LYS A 152 11.63 11.18 4.27
N THR A 153 11.28 10.29 5.18
CA THR A 153 11.87 10.21 6.53
C THR A 153 12.40 8.82 6.84
N ASP A 154 13.49 8.74 7.59
CA ASP A 154 14.06 7.49 8.12
C ASP A 154 13.82 7.38 9.62
N ILE A 155 12.92 6.50 10.05
CA ILE A 155 12.62 6.29 11.48
C ILE A 155 13.65 5.37 12.18
N SER A 156 14.60 4.78 11.46
CA SER A 156 15.60 3.84 12.02
C SER A 156 16.23 4.38 13.31
N ASN A 157 16.23 3.59 14.39
CA ASN A 157 16.81 3.95 15.70
C ASN A 157 16.16 5.14 16.44
N LEU A 158 15.05 5.70 15.96
CA LEU A 158 14.31 6.71 16.71
C LEU A 158 13.42 6.07 17.76
N THR A 159 13.36 6.67 18.95
CA THR A 159 12.33 6.35 19.95
C THR A 159 10.99 7.03 19.65
N SER A 160 11.03 8.17 18.95
CA SER A 160 9.85 8.95 18.57
C SER A 160 10.15 9.81 17.33
N GLY A 161 9.24 9.87 16.35
CA GLY A 161 9.30 10.89 15.29
C GLY A 161 9.12 10.35 13.87
N ALA A 162 9.83 10.98 12.92
CA ALA A 162 9.76 10.71 11.49
C ALA A 162 8.35 10.83 10.88
N ASN A 163 7.47 11.62 11.50
CA ASN A 163 6.13 11.86 10.99
C ASN A 163 6.16 12.86 9.83
N VAL A 164 5.24 12.71 8.89
CA VAL A 164 5.06 13.63 7.76
C VAL A 164 3.64 14.18 7.80
N ASP A 165 3.51 15.48 8.04
CA ASP A 165 2.25 16.21 8.05
C ASP A 165 2.25 17.22 6.88
N VAL A 166 1.31 17.05 5.95
CA VAL A 166 1.08 18.01 4.86
C VAL A 166 -0.35 18.54 5.00
N LEU A 167 -0.46 19.80 5.41
CA LEU A 167 -1.70 20.45 5.79
C LEU A 167 -1.98 21.63 4.87
N VAL A 168 -3.04 21.52 4.08
CA VAL A 168 -3.40 22.51 3.07
C VAL A 168 -4.87 22.88 3.22
N ASP A 169 -5.15 24.13 3.59
CA ASP A 169 -6.52 24.55 3.93
C ASP A 169 -7.44 24.61 2.69
N ARG A 170 -6.88 24.79 1.49
CA ARG A 170 -7.62 24.87 0.22
C ARG A 170 -7.16 23.82 -0.79
N ASN A 171 -6.31 24.12 -1.77
CA ASN A 171 -5.95 23.12 -2.79
C ASN A 171 -4.49 22.72 -2.73
N LEU A 172 -4.23 21.43 -2.93
CA LEU A 172 -2.89 20.91 -3.22
C LEU A 172 -2.84 20.56 -4.71
N MET A 173 -1.93 21.21 -5.43
CA MET A 173 -1.66 20.92 -6.84
C MET A 173 -0.19 20.57 -7.00
N VAL A 174 0.06 19.36 -7.49
CA VAL A 174 1.39 18.85 -7.84
C VAL A 174 1.39 18.58 -9.34
N GLY A 175 2.31 19.22 -10.08
CA GLY A 175 2.38 19.07 -11.54
C GLY A 175 2.90 17.70 -11.97
N GLY A 176 3.69 17.06 -11.10
CA GLY A 176 4.18 15.68 -11.23
C GLY A 176 3.63 14.75 -10.14
N SER A 177 4.45 13.80 -9.71
CA SER A 177 4.09 12.80 -8.70
C SER A 177 4.11 13.38 -7.29
N LEU A 178 3.19 12.92 -6.45
CA LEU A 178 3.15 13.19 -5.01
C LEU A 178 3.56 11.92 -4.25
N GLU A 179 4.73 11.96 -3.60
CA GLU A 179 5.30 10.86 -2.83
C GLU A 179 5.56 11.31 -1.39
N LEU A 180 4.83 10.75 -0.42
CA LEU A 180 5.17 10.87 1.00
C LEU A 180 5.55 9.50 1.53
N GLN A 181 6.73 9.37 2.11
CA GLN A 181 7.25 8.08 2.55
C GLN A 181 7.93 8.17 3.91
N THR A 182 7.68 7.19 4.77
CA THR A 182 8.54 6.91 5.90
C THR A 182 9.10 5.50 5.78
N SER A 183 10.39 5.35 6.04
CA SER A 183 11.05 4.06 5.98
C SER A 183 11.86 3.76 7.23
N ALA A 184 12.14 2.48 7.48
CA ALA A 184 13.05 2.06 8.53
C ALA A 184 13.96 0.94 8.05
N THR A 185 15.16 0.90 8.58
CA THR A 185 16.13 -0.20 8.43
C THR A 185 16.58 -0.79 9.76
N ALA A 186 16.17 -0.19 10.89
CA ALA A 186 16.50 -0.63 12.25
C ALA A 186 15.35 -0.34 13.23
N GLN A 187 15.39 -0.97 14.41
CA GLN A 187 14.39 -0.82 15.48
C GLN A 187 14.02 0.64 15.76
N SER A 188 12.72 0.91 15.90
CA SER A 188 12.22 2.23 16.25
C SER A 188 11.06 2.18 17.26
N GLY A 189 10.72 3.31 17.85
CA GLY A 189 9.74 3.43 18.94
C GLY A 189 8.35 3.76 18.42
N THR A 190 7.94 5.02 18.51
CA THR A 190 6.61 5.49 18.08
C THR A 190 6.71 6.51 16.96
N GLY A 191 5.89 6.42 15.91
CA GLY A 191 5.88 7.43 14.85
C GLY A 191 5.62 6.87 13.46
N ALA A 192 6.34 7.41 12.47
CA ALA A 192 6.20 7.05 11.05
C ALA A 192 4.78 7.22 10.53
N ASN A 193 4.05 8.20 11.07
CA ASN A 193 2.73 8.52 10.57
C ASN A 193 2.85 9.48 9.39
N ILE A 194 1.99 9.26 8.40
CA ILE A 194 1.82 10.17 7.27
C ILE A 194 0.39 10.70 7.33
N ASP A 195 0.25 12.03 7.44
CA ASP A 195 -1.03 12.73 7.47
C ASP A 195 -1.07 13.79 6.36
N LEU A 196 -1.74 13.47 5.25
CA LEU A 196 -1.99 14.40 4.16
C LEU A 196 -3.45 14.88 4.23
N ARG A 197 -3.63 16.16 4.57
CA ARG A 197 -4.96 16.80 4.67
C ARG A 197 -5.06 17.99 3.75
N VAL A 198 -6.06 17.93 2.87
CA VAL A 198 -6.37 18.98 1.90
C VAL A 198 -7.83 19.39 2.08
N GLY A 199 -8.12 20.65 2.41
CA GLY A 199 -9.49 21.12 2.67
C GLY A 199 -10.37 21.21 1.41
N GLY A 200 -9.76 21.35 0.24
CA GLY A 200 -10.38 21.46 -1.08
C GLY A 200 -9.98 20.32 -2.01
N ASN A 201 -9.44 20.64 -3.18
CA ASN A 201 -9.05 19.62 -4.18
C ASN A 201 -7.59 19.21 -4.04
N LEU A 202 -7.32 17.93 -4.27
CA LEU A 202 -5.98 17.39 -4.49
C LEU A 202 -5.85 16.98 -5.96
N THR A 203 -4.83 17.49 -6.65
CA THR A 203 -4.45 17.07 -8.00
C THR A 203 -2.97 16.74 -8.05
N ALA A 204 -2.65 15.57 -8.59
CA ALA A 204 -1.29 15.09 -8.81
C ALA A 204 -1.24 14.22 -10.07
N ALA A 205 -0.05 13.94 -10.58
CA ALA A 205 0.13 13.00 -11.67
C ALA A 205 -0.11 11.56 -11.20
N ASP A 206 0.66 11.13 -10.20
CA ASP A 206 0.48 9.88 -9.47
C ASP A 206 0.57 10.19 -7.96
N LEU A 207 -0.05 9.36 -7.11
CA LEU A 207 -0.08 9.57 -5.66
C LEU A 207 0.39 8.32 -4.93
N PHE A 208 1.45 8.47 -4.13
CA PHE A 208 1.96 7.44 -3.22
C PHE A 208 2.09 7.98 -1.80
N LEU A 209 1.45 7.30 -0.84
CA LEU A 209 1.71 7.49 0.59
C LEU A 209 2.10 6.13 1.19
N GLY A 210 3.32 6.02 1.70
CA GLY A 210 3.88 4.72 2.07
C GLY A 210 4.64 4.70 3.39
N VAL A 211 4.34 3.70 4.23
CA VAL A 211 5.21 3.30 5.34
C VAL A 211 5.89 1.99 4.96
N GLU A 212 7.21 2.01 4.76
CA GLU A 212 7.99 0.85 4.33
C GLU A 212 9.08 0.50 5.35
N LEU A 213 8.83 -0.51 6.17
CA LEU A 213 9.81 -0.93 7.18
C LEU A 213 10.61 -2.13 6.68
N ALA A 214 11.92 -2.13 6.87
CA ALA A 214 12.78 -3.25 6.53
C ALA A 214 12.94 -4.22 7.71
N VAL A 215 13.60 -5.34 7.43
CA VAL A 215 13.71 -6.48 8.35
C VAL A 215 14.51 -6.09 9.61
N GLN A 216 13.96 -6.33 10.81
CA GLN A 216 14.50 -6.08 12.17
C GLN A 216 14.17 -4.73 12.84
N ALA A 217 13.01 -4.13 12.56
CA ALA A 217 12.64 -2.83 13.11
C ALA A 217 11.36 -2.79 13.97
N PRO A 218 11.29 -3.43 15.17
CA PRO A 218 10.03 -3.51 15.93
C PRO A 218 9.50 -2.15 16.36
N GLN A 219 8.39 -1.68 15.76
CA GLN A 219 7.65 -0.48 16.16
C GLN A 219 6.71 -0.73 17.34
N GLN A 220 6.61 0.23 18.26
CA GLN A 220 5.70 0.14 19.39
C GLN A 220 4.30 0.65 19.07
N ASN A 221 4.18 1.82 18.41
CA ASN A 221 2.91 2.43 18.00
C ASN A 221 3.12 3.29 16.75
N GLY A 222 2.09 3.45 15.90
CA GLY A 222 2.14 4.38 14.76
C GLY A 222 1.92 3.69 13.42
N GLU A 223 2.74 4.03 12.42
CA GLU A 223 2.65 3.51 11.05
C GLU A 223 1.28 3.78 10.40
N ASN A 224 0.62 4.88 10.75
CA ASN A 224 -0.68 5.22 10.18
C ASN A 224 -0.49 6.07 8.92
N VAL A 225 -1.29 5.78 7.89
CA VAL A 225 -1.39 6.56 6.67
C VAL A 225 -2.79 7.17 6.60
N THR A 226 -2.86 8.50 6.57
CA THR A 226 -4.11 9.25 6.44
C THR A 226 -4.07 10.13 5.21
N LEU A 227 -5.06 9.96 4.34
CA LEU A 227 -5.37 10.84 3.23
C LEU A 227 -6.77 11.40 3.40
N PHE A 228 -6.85 12.71 3.64
CA PHE A 228 -8.09 13.47 3.69
C PHE A 228 -8.12 14.52 2.58
N VAL A 229 -9.16 14.50 1.75
CA VAL A 229 -9.42 15.51 0.72
C VAL A 229 -10.86 15.99 0.85
N GLY A 230 -11.05 17.26 1.17
CA GLY A 230 -12.38 17.82 1.46
C GLY A 230 -13.30 17.92 0.25
N ASN A 231 -12.77 17.91 -0.98
CA ASN A 231 -13.54 17.91 -2.22
C ASN A 231 -13.11 16.77 -3.16
N ASN A 232 -12.52 17.08 -4.33
CA ASN A 232 -12.15 16.05 -5.30
C ASN A 232 -10.68 15.66 -5.19
N LEU A 233 -10.41 14.36 -5.33
CA LEU A 233 -9.09 13.81 -5.59
C LEU A 233 -9.00 13.41 -7.06
N VAL A 234 -8.06 13.99 -7.78
CA VAL A 234 -7.80 13.70 -9.19
C VAL A 234 -6.34 13.31 -9.36
N THR A 235 -6.09 12.08 -9.79
CA THR A 235 -4.77 11.67 -10.28
C THR A 235 -4.83 11.57 -11.80
N HIS A 236 -4.08 12.45 -12.47
CA HIS A 236 -4.11 12.57 -13.91
C HIS A 236 -2.70 12.74 -14.46
N ASN A 237 -2.27 11.81 -15.31
CA ASN A 237 -1.00 11.87 -15.99
C ASN A 237 -1.12 11.35 -17.42
N ALA A 238 -1.08 12.26 -18.40
CA ALA A 238 -1.04 11.89 -19.82
C ALA A 238 0.15 11.00 -20.23
N THR A 239 1.19 10.89 -19.38
CA THR A 239 2.42 10.13 -19.62
C THR A 239 2.56 8.86 -18.77
N ASN A 240 1.72 8.65 -17.76
CA ASN A 240 1.75 7.46 -16.89
C ASN A 240 0.33 6.91 -16.63
N SER A 241 0.19 6.00 -15.65
CA SER A 241 -1.09 5.42 -15.27
C SER A 241 -2.05 6.42 -14.63
N GLY A 242 -1.56 7.37 -13.82
CA GLY A 242 -2.43 8.26 -13.05
C GLY A 242 -3.03 7.57 -11.81
N GLY A 243 -2.23 6.77 -11.10
CA GLY A 243 -2.69 5.86 -10.04
C GLY A 243 -2.61 6.45 -8.62
N ILE A 244 -3.23 5.73 -7.68
CA ILE A 244 -3.19 6.01 -6.24
C ILE A 244 -2.76 4.74 -5.52
N ASP A 245 -1.64 4.80 -4.79
CA ASP A 245 -1.15 3.71 -3.96
C ASP A 245 -0.93 4.21 -2.52
N LEU A 246 -1.70 3.65 -1.59
CA LEU A 246 -1.58 3.88 -0.15
C LEU A 246 -1.15 2.57 0.49
N GLU A 247 0.03 2.57 1.13
CA GLU A 247 0.66 1.31 1.53
C GLU A 247 1.26 1.38 2.94
N ILE A 248 1.06 0.31 3.70
CA ILE A 248 1.80 0.03 4.93
C ILE A 248 2.40 -1.37 4.77
N ILE A 249 3.73 -1.42 4.68
CA ILE A 249 4.48 -2.66 4.47
C ILE A 249 5.39 -2.89 5.66
N THR A 250 5.04 -3.90 6.46
CA THR A 250 5.77 -4.29 7.67
C THR A 250 6.15 -5.77 7.59
N PRO A 251 7.22 -6.12 6.85
CA PRO A 251 7.66 -7.50 6.64
C PRO A 251 8.54 -7.98 7.81
N VAL A 252 8.15 -7.72 9.07
CA VAL A 252 8.93 -8.09 10.26
C VAL A 252 8.11 -8.92 11.25
N HIS A 253 8.80 -9.66 12.12
CA HIS A 253 8.12 -10.26 13.27
C HIS A 253 8.24 -9.27 14.44
N GLN A 254 7.29 -8.33 14.52
CA GLN A 254 7.19 -7.35 15.59
C GLN A 254 5.82 -7.38 16.27
N THR A 255 5.73 -6.77 17.46
CA THR A 255 4.43 -6.49 18.11
C THR A 255 4.17 -4.99 18.02
N VAL A 256 3.19 -4.59 17.20
CA VAL A 256 2.67 -3.21 17.14
C VAL A 256 1.52 -3.09 18.14
N ASN A 257 1.69 -2.29 19.19
CA ASN A 257 0.66 -2.18 20.24
C ASN A 257 -0.59 -1.45 19.72
N SER A 258 -0.41 -0.39 18.94
CA SER A 258 -1.50 0.36 18.33
C SER A 258 -1.04 1.04 17.03
N GLY A 259 -1.65 0.73 15.88
CA GLY A 259 -1.17 1.30 14.62
C GLY A 259 -1.57 0.57 13.35
N ALA A 260 -0.77 0.78 12.30
CA ALA A 260 -0.93 0.20 10.98
C ALA A 260 -2.32 0.44 10.39
N ASN A 261 -2.88 1.65 10.52
CA ASN A 261 -4.18 1.98 9.94
C ASN A 261 -4.02 2.83 8.68
N LEU A 262 -4.84 2.52 7.69
CA LEU A 262 -4.92 3.26 6.45
C LEU A 262 -6.31 3.90 6.34
N PHE A 263 -6.33 5.24 6.31
CA PHE A 263 -7.55 6.03 6.16
C PHE A 263 -7.54 6.82 4.84
N LEU A 264 -8.53 6.58 3.99
CA LEU A 264 -8.82 7.36 2.79
C LEU A 264 -10.21 7.99 2.95
N SER A 265 -10.27 9.32 2.97
CA SER A 265 -11.52 10.08 3.05
C SER A 265 -11.56 11.19 2.01
N ILE A 266 -12.50 11.08 1.07
CA ILE A 266 -12.71 12.03 -0.02
C ILE A 266 -14.12 12.60 0.10
N GLY A 267 -14.24 13.93 0.22
CA GLY A 267 -15.53 14.60 0.42
C GLY A 267 -16.44 14.55 -0.80
N ASN A 268 -15.87 14.47 -2.00
CA ASN A 268 -16.59 14.39 -3.27
C ASN A 268 -16.05 13.24 -4.14
N ASN A 269 -15.56 13.51 -5.36
CA ASN A 269 -15.17 12.44 -6.28
C ASN A 269 -13.70 12.05 -6.14
N LEU A 270 -13.43 10.75 -6.28
CA LEU A 270 -12.11 10.21 -6.58
C LEU A 270 -12.08 9.83 -8.05
N THR A 271 -11.09 10.33 -8.80
CA THR A 271 -10.93 10.00 -10.22
C THR A 271 -9.47 9.74 -10.53
N THR A 272 -9.17 8.55 -11.04
CA THR A 272 -7.89 8.22 -11.67
C THR A 272 -8.06 8.24 -13.19
N ASP A 273 -6.94 8.27 -13.92
CA ASP A 273 -6.95 8.09 -15.36
C ASP A 273 -7.36 6.66 -15.76
N ALA A 274 -7.65 6.45 -17.05
CA ALA A 274 -8.04 5.14 -17.58
C ALA A 274 -6.98 4.03 -17.34
N GLY A 275 -5.72 4.41 -17.13
CA GLY A 275 -4.62 3.51 -16.77
C GLY A 275 -4.40 3.37 -15.26
N GLY A 276 -5.06 4.20 -14.44
CA GLY A 276 -4.73 4.43 -13.05
C GLY A 276 -5.52 3.51 -12.13
N ASP A 277 -4.80 2.72 -11.35
CA ASP A 277 -5.39 1.86 -10.32
C ASP A 277 -5.54 2.62 -9.00
N THR A 278 -6.38 2.11 -8.11
CA THR A 278 -6.49 2.57 -6.73
C THR A 278 -6.21 1.41 -5.78
N THR A 279 -5.08 1.48 -5.08
CA THR A 279 -4.58 0.43 -4.19
C THR A 279 -4.48 0.96 -2.76
N LEU A 280 -5.09 0.24 -1.83
CA LEU A 280 -4.94 0.42 -0.39
C LEU A 280 -4.47 -0.92 0.17
N LEU A 281 -3.22 -0.97 0.64
CA LEU A 281 -2.57 -2.20 1.04
C LEU A 281 -2.00 -2.09 2.46
N ILE A 282 -2.34 -3.07 3.30
CA ILE A 282 -1.61 -3.34 4.54
C ILE A 282 -1.01 -4.73 4.43
N ASN A 283 0.31 -4.82 4.53
CA ASN A 283 1.04 -6.09 4.58
C ASN A 283 1.59 -6.32 5.98
N ASN A 284 0.81 -7.07 6.77
CA ASN A 284 1.08 -7.51 8.14
C ASN A 284 1.46 -9.00 8.23
N ASN A 285 1.97 -9.62 7.17
CA ASN A 285 2.08 -11.08 7.07
C ASN A 285 2.86 -11.76 8.22
N ILE A 286 3.72 -11.06 8.95
CA ILE A 286 4.52 -11.69 10.01
C ILE A 286 4.51 -10.94 11.34
N ASN A 287 3.75 -9.84 11.49
CA ASN A 287 3.68 -9.10 12.76
C ASN A 287 2.45 -9.49 13.59
N GLU A 288 2.54 -9.19 14.89
CA GLU A 288 1.39 -9.11 15.80
C GLU A 288 0.96 -7.64 15.93
N VAL A 289 -0.25 -7.30 15.48
CA VAL A 289 -0.86 -5.99 15.72
C VAL A 289 -1.88 -6.13 16.84
N VAL A 290 -1.59 -5.60 18.02
CA VAL A 290 -2.48 -5.72 19.18
C VAL A 290 -3.77 -4.93 18.95
N ASN A 291 -3.69 -3.70 18.41
CA ASN A 291 -4.84 -2.87 18.07
C ASN A 291 -4.62 -2.10 16.75
N GLY A 292 -5.42 -2.39 15.72
CA GLY A 292 -5.35 -1.65 14.45
C GLY A 292 -5.46 -2.53 13.21
N ALA A 293 -4.55 -2.34 12.24
CA ALA A 293 -4.55 -3.03 10.95
C ALA A 293 -5.87 -2.83 10.17
N ASN A 294 -6.42 -1.62 10.20
CA ASN A 294 -7.68 -1.30 9.53
C ASN A 294 -7.46 -0.51 8.24
N ILE A 295 -8.28 -0.82 7.24
CA ILE A 295 -8.38 -0.05 5.99
C ILE A 295 -9.78 0.56 5.93
N PHE A 296 -9.85 1.89 5.93
CA PHE A 296 -11.11 2.62 5.82
C PHE A 296 -11.08 3.53 4.60
N ALA A 297 -11.91 3.24 3.60
CA ALA A 297 -12.11 4.06 2.41
C ALA A 297 -13.53 4.62 2.37
N ALA A 298 -13.66 5.94 2.38
CA ALA A 298 -14.93 6.66 2.30
C ALA A 298 -14.88 7.74 1.21
N ILE A 299 -15.71 7.60 0.19
CA ILE A 299 -15.83 8.54 -0.93
C ILE A 299 -17.26 9.11 -0.94
N GLY A 300 -17.38 10.42 -0.73
CA GLY A 300 -18.66 11.14 -0.63
C GLY A 300 -19.39 11.33 -1.97
N GLY A 301 -18.67 11.21 -3.09
CA GLY A 301 -19.21 11.27 -4.45
C GLY A 301 -18.99 9.97 -5.22
N ASN A 302 -18.57 10.09 -6.47
CA ASN A 302 -18.25 8.96 -7.34
C ASN A 302 -16.79 8.51 -7.18
N LEU A 303 -16.55 7.23 -7.38
CA LEU A 303 -15.22 6.65 -7.54
C LEU A 303 -15.08 6.21 -8.99
N ASN A 304 -14.09 6.73 -9.73
CA ASN A 304 -13.77 6.27 -11.08
C ASN A 304 -12.33 5.79 -11.10
N THR A 305 -12.13 4.50 -11.38
CA THR A 305 -10.78 3.89 -11.42
C THR A 305 -10.69 2.72 -12.40
N ARG A 306 -9.46 2.32 -12.76
CA ARG A 306 -9.24 1.15 -13.61
C ARG A 306 -9.47 -0.14 -12.82
N ASN A 307 -8.67 -0.36 -11.78
CA ASN A 307 -8.88 -1.42 -10.79
C ASN A 307 -8.98 -0.82 -9.39
N LEU A 308 -9.67 -1.55 -8.50
CA LEU A 308 -9.74 -1.21 -7.09
C LEU A 308 -9.23 -2.38 -6.25
N THR A 309 -8.25 -2.13 -5.39
CA THR A 309 -7.67 -3.14 -4.50
C THR A 309 -7.63 -2.60 -3.09
N LEU A 310 -8.35 -3.24 -2.17
CA LEU A 310 -8.26 -3.03 -0.73
C LEU A 310 -7.85 -4.36 -0.10
N GLU A 311 -6.59 -4.47 0.33
CA GLU A 311 -6.04 -5.75 0.80
C GLU A 311 -5.34 -5.62 2.16
N LEU A 312 -5.71 -6.52 3.06
CA LEU A 312 -5.01 -6.76 4.32
C LEU A 312 -4.36 -8.15 4.25
N LEU A 313 -3.04 -8.19 4.17
CA LEU A 313 -2.27 -9.43 4.15
C LEU A 313 -1.77 -9.73 5.57
N ASN A 314 -2.19 -10.83 6.18
CA ASN A 314 -1.81 -11.27 7.53
C ASN A 314 -1.34 -12.74 7.57
N ASN A 315 -0.80 -13.26 6.46
CA ASN A 315 -0.36 -14.66 6.30
C ASN A 315 0.84 -15.02 7.19
N GLY A 316 0.57 -15.40 8.45
CA GLY A 316 1.57 -15.70 9.47
C GLY A 316 1.68 -14.66 10.59
N GLY A 317 0.88 -13.59 10.52
CA GLY A 317 0.76 -12.54 11.52
C GLY A 317 -0.43 -12.77 12.44
N ALA A 318 -0.61 -11.89 13.43
CA ALA A 318 -1.74 -11.90 14.35
C ALA A 318 -2.33 -10.50 14.50
N ILE A 319 -3.64 -10.41 14.72
CA ILE A 319 -4.34 -9.14 14.97
C ILE A 319 -5.21 -9.30 16.21
N GLY A 320 -4.88 -8.59 17.28
CA GLY A 320 -5.62 -8.60 18.54
C GLY A 320 -7.01 -7.99 18.40
N THR A 321 -7.10 -6.69 18.13
CA THR A 321 -8.35 -5.97 17.87
C THR A 321 -8.25 -5.16 16.58
N GLY A 322 -9.29 -5.18 15.74
CA GLY A 322 -9.28 -4.52 14.42
C GLY A 322 -9.32 -5.52 13.28
N GLY A 323 -8.53 -5.30 12.22
CA GLY A 323 -8.58 -6.13 11.01
C GLY A 323 -9.84 -5.88 10.18
N ILE A 324 -10.29 -4.63 10.14
CA ILE A 324 -11.48 -4.22 9.39
C ILE A 324 -11.06 -3.58 8.07
N VAL A 325 -11.65 -4.06 6.99
CA VAL A 325 -11.57 -3.41 5.66
C VAL A 325 -12.95 -2.89 5.30
N SER A 326 -13.12 -1.58 5.20
CA SER A 326 -14.41 -0.95 4.90
C SER A 326 -14.32 -0.08 3.66
N LEU A 327 -15.28 -0.26 2.76
CA LEU A 327 -15.47 0.55 1.56
C LEU A 327 -16.87 1.17 1.57
N ALA A 328 -16.93 2.50 1.53
CA ALA A 328 -18.17 3.25 1.38
C ALA A 328 -18.04 4.25 0.22
N VAL A 329 -18.94 4.15 -0.76
CA VAL A 329 -19.05 5.10 -1.87
C VAL A 329 -20.48 5.59 -1.88
N ALA A 330 -20.69 6.87 -1.57
CA ALA A 330 -22.04 7.43 -1.48
C ALA A 330 -22.68 7.64 -2.86
N GLY A 331 -21.87 7.93 -3.88
CA GLY A 331 -22.28 7.97 -5.28
C GLY A 331 -22.17 6.61 -5.97
N THR A 332 -21.64 6.61 -7.19
CA THR A 332 -21.38 5.39 -7.96
C THR A 332 -19.88 5.13 -8.06
N ALA A 333 -19.47 3.91 -7.75
CA ALA A 333 -18.14 3.40 -8.08
C ALA A 333 -18.17 2.76 -9.46
N ASN A 334 -17.46 3.36 -10.41
CA ASN A 334 -17.22 2.82 -11.75
C ASN A 334 -15.79 2.28 -11.79
N ILE A 335 -15.66 0.96 -11.71
CA ILE A 335 -14.38 0.25 -11.83
C ILE A 335 -14.36 -0.42 -13.19
N THR A 336 -13.38 -0.04 -14.02
CA THR A 336 -13.36 -0.48 -15.43
C THR A 336 -13.06 -1.98 -15.56
N ASN A 337 -12.18 -2.51 -14.70
CA ASN A 337 -11.74 -3.88 -14.70
C ASN A 337 -12.17 -4.57 -13.39
N ASP A 338 -11.23 -4.99 -12.54
CA ASP A 338 -11.51 -5.81 -11.37
C ASP A 338 -11.53 -4.96 -10.09
N ALA A 339 -12.35 -5.40 -9.14
CA ALA A 339 -12.39 -4.87 -7.78
C ALA A 339 -12.16 -6.01 -6.77
N THR A 340 -11.10 -5.91 -5.98
CA THR A 340 -10.75 -6.85 -4.92
C THR A 340 -10.80 -6.16 -3.57
N VAL A 341 -11.54 -6.76 -2.63
CA VAL A 341 -11.51 -6.39 -1.22
C VAL A 341 -11.25 -7.65 -0.43
N ALA A 342 -10.07 -7.79 0.15
CA ALA A 342 -9.64 -9.06 0.73
C ALA A 342 -8.87 -8.93 2.04
N ILE A 343 -9.04 -9.97 2.88
CA ILE A 343 -8.22 -10.23 4.06
C ILE A 343 -7.62 -11.62 3.92
N TYR A 344 -6.30 -11.72 3.99
CA TYR A 344 -5.57 -12.98 3.96
C TYR A 344 -4.92 -13.24 5.33
N GLY A 345 -4.81 -14.48 5.76
CA GLY A 345 -4.29 -14.89 7.06
C GLY A 345 -5.15 -14.44 8.24
N SER A 346 -6.48 -14.41 8.10
CA SER A 346 -7.36 -13.90 9.16
C SER A 346 -7.56 -14.86 10.35
N ASP A 347 -6.97 -16.06 10.30
CA ASP A 347 -6.98 -17.03 11.40
C ASP A 347 -6.19 -16.54 12.63
N GLY A 348 -5.23 -15.64 12.44
CA GLY A 348 -4.54 -14.92 13.51
C GLY A 348 -5.28 -13.69 14.07
N ALA A 349 -6.44 -13.33 13.52
CA ALA A 349 -7.18 -12.13 13.90
C ALA A 349 -8.39 -12.43 14.79
N ALA A 350 -8.56 -11.71 15.90
CA ALA A 350 -9.68 -11.98 16.82
C ALA A 350 -11.06 -11.56 16.26
N ALA A 351 -11.11 -10.58 15.35
CA ALA A 351 -12.35 -10.06 14.78
C ALA A 351 -12.15 -9.40 13.39
N SER A 352 -11.79 -10.19 12.36
CA SER A 352 -11.68 -9.66 11.00
C SER A 352 -13.04 -9.38 10.36
N GLY A 353 -13.13 -8.30 9.57
CA GLY A 353 -14.37 -7.97 8.87
C GLY A 353 -14.17 -7.17 7.60
N ILE A 354 -14.95 -7.50 6.57
CA ILE A 354 -15.09 -6.66 5.38
C ILE A 354 -16.48 -6.05 5.37
N LEU A 355 -16.57 -4.73 5.21
CA LEU A 355 -17.83 -3.99 5.12
C LEU A 355 -17.92 -3.25 3.79
N ILE A 356 -18.93 -3.59 2.99
CA ILE A 356 -19.29 -2.86 1.76
C ILE A 356 -20.60 -2.12 2.05
N ASN A 357 -20.53 -0.79 2.17
CA ASN A 357 -21.61 0.04 2.70
C ASN A 357 -22.26 0.92 1.64
N GLY A 358 -23.58 0.80 1.49
CA GLY A 358 -24.40 1.65 0.61
C GLY A 358 -23.92 1.62 -0.84
N GLY A 359 -24.30 2.64 -1.62
CA GLY A 359 -23.70 2.89 -2.92
C GLY A 359 -24.08 1.93 -4.06
N ASN A 360 -23.65 2.33 -5.25
CA ASN A 360 -23.69 1.50 -6.46
C ASN A 360 -22.26 1.19 -6.88
N TYR A 361 -21.92 -0.08 -7.06
CA TYR A 361 -20.61 -0.56 -7.52
C TYR A 361 -20.78 -1.24 -8.87
N ASN A 362 -20.36 -0.57 -9.94
CA ASN A 362 -20.36 -1.09 -11.30
C ASN A 362 -18.93 -1.51 -11.65
N VAL A 363 -18.71 -2.80 -11.86
CA VAL A 363 -17.37 -3.37 -12.08
C VAL A 363 -17.35 -4.11 -13.40
N GLY A 364 -16.49 -3.69 -14.34
CA GLY A 364 -16.48 -4.29 -15.68
C GLY A 364 -16.00 -5.75 -15.69
N GLY A 365 -15.24 -6.18 -14.69
CA GLY A 365 -14.73 -7.55 -14.55
C GLY A 365 -15.26 -8.26 -13.32
N THR A 366 -14.36 -8.72 -12.46
CA THR A 366 -14.68 -9.44 -11.22
C THR A 366 -14.79 -8.49 -10.04
N PHE A 367 -15.90 -8.56 -9.31
CA PHE A 367 -16.00 -8.05 -7.94
C PHE A 367 -15.76 -9.21 -6.96
N LEU A 368 -14.62 -9.18 -6.26
CA LEU A 368 -14.21 -10.18 -5.29
C LEU A 368 -14.17 -9.61 -3.88
N THR A 369 -14.94 -10.20 -2.96
CA THR A 369 -14.75 -10.05 -1.51
C THR A 369 -14.31 -11.36 -0.89
N TYR A 370 -13.20 -11.35 -0.17
CA TYR A 370 -12.55 -12.59 0.25
C TYR A 370 -11.95 -12.53 1.65
N ILE A 371 -12.21 -13.55 2.47
CA ILE A 371 -11.51 -13.81 3.73
C ILE A 371 -11.14 -15.30 3.77
N ASP A 372 -9.86 -15.65 3.89
CA ASP A 372 -9.41 -17.04 3.93
C ASP A 372 -9.65 -17.74 5.29
N GLY A 373 -9.66 -16.99 6.39
CA GLY A 373 -9.91 -17.47 7.74
C GLY A 373 -11.25 -17.03 8.31
N ASN A 374 -11.32 -16.94 9.64
CA ASN A 374 -12.54 -16.49 10.34
C ASN A 374 -12.76 -14.98 10.12
N GLY A 375 -14.02 -14.56 10.19
CA GLY A 375 -14.39 -13.16 10.05
C GLY A 375 -15.80 -13.02 9.51
N ALA A 376 -16.18 -11.78 9.22
CA ALA A 376 -17.46 -11.46 8.63
C ALA A 376 -17.32 -10.59 7.38
N ILE A 377 -17.89 -11.02 6.25
CA ILE A 377 -18.15 -10.13 5.11
C ILE A 377 -19.59 -9.64 5.24
N THR A 378 -19.80 -8.33 5.19
CA THR A 378 -21.14 -7.73 5.22
C THR A 378 -21.34 -6.78 4.05
N PHE A 379 -22.33 -7.09 3.22
CA PHE A 379 -22.91 -6.13 2.28
C PHE A 379 -24.07 -5.43 2.99
N ASN A 380 -23.93 -4.13 3.24
CA ASN A 380 -24.89 -3.33 4.00
C ASN A 380 -25.55 -2.29 3.09
N ASN A 381 -26.69 -2.69 2.52
CA ASN A 381 -27.49 -1.92 1.56
C ASN A 381 -26.70 -1.51 0.30
N ALA A 382 -25.76 -2.36 -0.12
CA ALA A 382 -24.94 -2.13 -1.30
C ALA A 382 -25.61 -2.70 -2.56
N SER A 383 -25.50 -1.98 -3.68
CA SER A 383 -25.87 -2.48 -4.99
C SER A 383 -24.63 -2.72 -5.83
N VAL A 384 -24.35 -3.96 -6.20
CA VAL A 384 -23.17 -4.38 -6.97
C VAL A 384 -23.62 -4.99 -8.29
N HIS A 385 -23.02 -4.54 -9.39
CA HIS A 385 -23.10 -5.14 -10.71
C HIS A 385 -21.68 -5.45 -11.21
N ALA A 386 -21.48 -6.67 -11.71
CA ALA A 386 -20.19 -7.10 -12.26
C ALA A 386 -20.35 -8.16 -13.36
N ASP A 387 -19.30 -8.44 -14.14
CA ASP A 387 -19.28 -9.63 -15.01
C ASP A 387 -19.33 -10.91 -14.16
N VAL A 388 -18.51 -10.93 -13.10
CA VAL A 388 -18.42 -12.00 -12.11
C VAL A 388 -18.47 -11.39 -10.71
N LEU A 389 -19.35 -11.89 -9.84
CA LEU A 389 -19.42 -11.47 -8.44
C LEU A 389 -19.14 -12.66 -7.53
N LYS A 390 -18.10 -12.54 -6.70
CA LYS A 390 -17.69 -13.56 -5.74
C LYS A 390 -17.55 -12.96 -4.34
N ALA A 391 -18.23 -13.55 -3.36
CA ALA A 391 -18.06 -13.25 -1.95
C ALA A 391 -17.81 -14.53 -1.18
N GLY A 392 -16.72 -14.61 -0.40
CA GLY A 392 -16.30 -15.86 0.25
C GLY A 392 -15.59 -15.67 1.58
N VAL A 393 -16.06 -16.35 2.63
CA VAL A 393 -15.39 -16.44 3.94
C VAL A 393 -15.11 -17.90 4.28
N PHE A 394 -13.84 -18.28 4.41
CA PHE A 394 -13.41 -19.70 4.41
C PHE A 394 -13.01 -20.26 5.77
N GLY A 395 -12.99 -19.43 6.82
CA GLY A 395 -12.78 -19.88 8.19
C GLY A 395 -13.91 -20.78 8.71
N ALA A 396 -13.58 -21.60 9.71
CA ALA A 396 -14.51 -22.54 10.33
C ALA A 396 -15.82 -21.88 10.78
N ASN A 397 -15.75 -20.64 11.28
CA ASN A 397 -16.91 -19.85 11.74
C ASN A 397 -17.17 -18.63 10.85
N GLY A 398 -16.76 -18.66 9.58
CA GLY A 398 -16.94 -17.55 8.65
C GLY A 398 -18.40 -17.14 8.46
N VAL A 399 -18.67 -15.83 8.43
CA VAL A 399 -20.02 -15.29 8.27
C VAL A 399 -20.08 -14.38 7.04
N LEU A 400 -21.05 -14.64 6.16
CA LEU A 400 -21.39 -13.77 5.04
C LEU A 400 -22.80 -13.22 5.26
N ASN A 401 -22.91 -11.92 5.51
CA ASN A 401 -24.16 -11.22 5.73
C ASN A 401 -24.52 -10.39 4.49
N ILE A 402 -25.72 -10.61 3.96
CA ILE A 402 -26.28 -9.84 2.87
C ILE A 402 -27.49 -9.06 3.40
N GLY A 403 -27.32 -7.75 3.54
CA GLY A 403 -28.36 -6.83 3.96
C GLY A 403 -28.71 -5.87 2.82
N GLY A 404 -29.96 -5.89 2.36
CA GLY A 404 -30.48 -4.90 1.42
C GLY A 404 -29.83 -4.92 0.03
N GLY A 405 -30.27 -4.03 -0.85
CA GLY A 405 -29.65 -3.80 -2.16
C GLY A 405 -29.79 -4.94 -3.18
N THR A 406 -28.93 -4.88 -4.20
CA THR A 406 -28.91 -5.83 -5.33
C THR A 406 -27.49 -6.34 -5.54
N LEU A 407 -27.29 -7.66 -5.56
CA LEU A 407 -26.04 -8.26 -6.01
C LEU A 407 -26.31 -8.90 -7.37
N SER A 408 -25.73 -8.36 -8.43
CA SER A 408 -25.97 -8.80 -9.80
C SER A 408 -24.67 -9.18 -10.47
N ALA A 409 -24.72 -10.25 -11.26
CA ALA A 409 -23.62 -10.61 -12.15
C ALA A 409 -24.14 -10.98 -13.53
N ASP A 410 -23.34 -10.73 -14.57
CA ASP A 410 -23.70 -11.07 -15.95
C ASP A 410 -23.44 -12.55 -16.25
N THR A 411 -22.37 -13.12 -15.71
CA THR A 411 -22.00 -14.53 -15.95
C THR A 411 -22.18 -15.41 -14.71
N MET A 412 -21.70 -14.97 -13.55
CA MET A 412 -21.63 -15.81 -12.35
C MET A 412 -21.69 -15.01 -11.05
N LEU A 413 -22.55 -15.46 -10.13
CA LEU A 413 -22.66 -14.96 -8.77
C LEU A 413 -22.41 -16.11 -7.78
N LYS A 414 -21.39 -15.99 -6.93
CA LYS A 414 -21.02 -16.99 -5.90
C LYS A 414 -21.01 -16.35 -4.51
N LEU A 415 -21.82 -16.88 -3.59
CA LEU A 415 -21.84 -16.52 -2.16
C LEU A 415 -21.44 -17.73 -1.31
N TYR A 416 -20.27 -17.67 -0.67
CA TYR A 416 -19.62 -18.81 -0.04
C TYR A 416 -19.28 -18.57 1.43
N ALA A 417 -19.69 -19.49 2.30
CA ALA A 417 -19.24 -19.60 3.68
C ALA A 417 -19.15 -21.09 4.09
N PRO A 418 -18.23 -21.87 3.47
CA PRO A 418 -18.26 -23.34 3.54
C PRO A 418 -17.63 -23.92 4.82
N GLY A 419 -17.14 -23.08 5.74
CA GLY A 419 -16.58 -23.54 7.01
C GLY A 419 -17.52 -24.45 7.80
N SER A 420 -17.00 -25.26 8.72
CA SER A 420 -17.79 -26.24 9.48
C SER A 420 -18.98 -25.65 10.25
N ASN A 421 -18.89 -24.38 10.65
CA ASN A 421 -19.96 -23.58 11.23
C ASN A 421 -20.28 -22.34 10.39
N GLY A 422 -19.84 -22.31 9.13
CA GLY A 422 -19.96 -21.15 8.25
C GLY A 422 -21.41 -20.79 7.95
N GLN A 423 -21.70 -19.49 7.86
CA GLN A 423 -23.05 -18.96 7.75
C GLN A 423 -23.18 -18.00 6.57
N LEU A 424 -24.20 -18.21 5.75
CA LEU A 424 -24.71 -17.22 4.80
C LEU A 424 -26.08 -16.73 5.30
N ASN A 425 -26.15 -15.45 5.66
CA ASN A 425 -27.34 -14.85 6.25
C ASN A 425 -27.90 -13.74 5.34
N PHE A 426 -29.17 -13.85 5.01
CA PHE A 426 -29.95 -12.76 4.41
C PHE A 426 -30.74 -12.07 5.51
N VAL A 427 -30.31 -10.86 5.85
CA VAL A 427 -30.84 -10.09 7.01
C VAL A 427 -31.85 -9.02 6.60
N SER A 428 -32.06 -8.82 5.31
CA SER A 428 -33.01 -7.86 4.73
C SER A 428 -33.40 -8.30 3.32
N ASN A 429 -34.43 -7.67 2.74
CA ASN A 429 -34.85 -7.99 1.37
C ASN A 429 -33.72 -7.68 0.38
N VAL A 430 -33.39 -8.65 -0.47
CA VAL A 430 -32.24 -8.60 -1.38
C VAL A 430 -32.68 -9.07 -2.76
N ILE A 431 -32.08 -8.49 -3.80
CA ILE A 431 -32.16 -9.02 -5.17
C ILE A 431 -30.82 -9.67 -5.49
N LEU A 432 -30.85 -10.96 -5.85
CA LEU A 432 -29.74 -11.61 -6.54
C LEU A 432 -30.04 -11.54 -8.03
N GLY A 433 -29.44 -10.57 -8.72
CA GLY A 433 -29.80 -10.13 -10.07
C GLY A 433 -28.97 -10.75 -11.20
N GLY A 434 -29.29 -10.31 -12.42
CA GLY A 434 -28.63 -10.71 -13.66
C GLY A 434 -29.06 -12.10 -14.16
N ASN A 435 -28.71 -12.42 -15.41
CA ASN A 435 -28.96 -13.75 -16.00
C ASN A 435 -27.88 -14.79 -15.66
N SER A 436 -26.99 -14.45 -14.73
CA SER A 436 -25.92 -15.31 -14.23
C SER A 436 -26.43 -16.56 -13.52
N THR A 437 -25.56 -17.57 -13.52
CA THR A 437 -25.67 -18.69 -12.56
C THR A 437 -25.45 -18.16 -11.15
N LYS A 438 -26.34 -18.50 -10.21
CA LYS A 438 -26.26 -18.08 -8.81
C LYS A 438 -26.00 -19.31 -7.94
N ILE A 439 -24.89 -19.30 -7.21
CA ILE A 439 -24.47 -20.39 -6.34
C ILE A 439 -24.39 -19.88 -4.91
N LEU A 440 -25.17 -20.50 -4.03
CA LEU A 440 -25.18 -20.24 -2.59
C LEU A 440 -24.60 -21.48 -1.90
N ALA A 441 -23.44 -21.34 -1.25
CA ALA A 441 -22.74 -22.47 -0.63
C ALA A 441 -22.28 -22.13 0.79
N ALA A 442 -22.95 -22.68 1.82
CA ALA A 442 -22.56 -22.49 3.22
C ALA A 442 -22.99 -23.67 4.09
N ASN A 443 -22.40 -23.85 5.27
CA ASN A 443 -22.88 -24.89 6.19
C ASN A 443 -24.29 -24.61 6.69
N SER A 444 -24.60 -23.33 6.95
CA SER A 444 -25.96 -22.84 7.21
C SER A 444 -26.29 -21.70 6.27
N ILE A 445 -27.46 -21.80 5.62
CA ILE A 445 -28.04 -20.70 4.84
C ILE A 445 -29.32 -20.29 5.54
N THR A 446 -29.38 -19.04 5.98
CA THR A 446 -30.52 -18.50 6.73
C THR A 446 -31.11 -17.32 5.98
N ILE A 447 -32.43 -17.38 5.73
CA ILE A 447 -33.20 -16.20 5.33
C ILE A 447 -34.04 -15.81 6.54
N PHE A 448 -33.82 -14.61 7.07
CA PHE A 448 -34.49 -14.17 8.30
C PHE A 448 -36.02 -14.08 8.10
N ASP A 449 -36.76 -14.16 9.19
CA ASP A 449 -38.23 -14.17 9.13
C ASP A 449 -38.74 -12.89 8.45
N ASN A 450 -39.74 -13.05 7.58
CA ASN A 450 -40.28 -12.00 6.72
C ASN A 450 -39.29 -11.37 5.71
N VAL A 451 -38.08 -11.91 5.56
CA VAL A 451 -37.15 -11.50 4.49
C VAL A 451 -37.43 -12.27 3.20
N VAL A 452 -37.38 -11.54 2.09
CA VAL A 452 -37.52 -12.08 0.73
C VAL A 452 -36.21 -11.92 -0.04
N VAL A 453 -35.67 -13.03 -0.51
CA VAL A 453 -34.55 -13.05 -1.47
C VAL A 453 -35.13 -13.24 -2.86
N THR A 454 -35.07 -12.20 -3.69
CA THR A 454 -35.59 -12.25 -5.05
C THR A 454 -34.50 -12.71 -6.00
N ILE A 455 -34.70 -13.85 -6.64
CA ILE A 455 -33.81 -14.36 -7.68
C ILE A 455 -34.25 -13.79 -9.02
N GLY A 456 -33.46 -12.85 -9.55
CA GLY A 456 -33.64 -12.27 -10.88
C GLY A 456 -33.12 -13.15 -12.00
N GLY A 457 -33.63 -12.94 -13.21
CA GLY A 457 -33.35 -13.77 -14.39
C GLY A 457 -34.29 -14.97 -14.50
N GLU A 458 -33.98 -15.87 -15.43
CA GLU A 458 -34.79 -17.08 -15.69
C GLU A 458 -34.34 -18.31 -14.87
N LEU A 459 -33.09 -18.30 -14.40
CA LEU A 459 -32.49 -19.45 -13.72
C LEU A 459 -32.70 -19.38 -12.19
N PRO A 460 -33.18 -20.45 -11.55
CA PRO A 460 -33.23 -20.53 -10.09
C PRO A 460 -31.81 -20.55 -9.50
N ALA A 461 -31.70 -20.18 -8.23
CA ALA A 461 -30.44 -20.28 -7.49
C ALA A 461 -30.10 -21.75 -7.15
N GLU A 462 -28.84 -22.12 -7.30
CA GLU A 462 -28.29 -23.39 -6.84
C GLU A 462 -27.87 -23.28 -5.38
N VAL A 463 -28.40 -24.17 -4.54
CA VAL A 463 -28.23 -24.12 -3.09
C VAL A 463 -27.49 -25.35 -2.60
N TYR A 464 -26.35 -25.14 -1.95
CA TYR A 464 -25.51 -26.18 -1.35
C TYR A 464 -25.36 -25.90 0.14
N THR A 465 -26.03 -26.69 0.99
CA THR A 465 -26.01 -26.46 2.43
C THR A 465 -26.29 -27.74 3.21
N ASN A 466 -25.78 -27.78 4.45
CA ASN A 466 -26.15 -28.81 5.41
C ASN A 466 -27.40 -28.40 6.21
N ASN A 467 -27.64 -27.09 6.34
CA ASN A 467 -28.74 -26.52 7.12
C ASN A 467 -29.44 -25.41 6.32
N ALA A 468 -30.60 -25.72 5.73
CA ALA A 468 -31.42 -24.79 4.95
C ALA A 468 -32.48 -24.10 5.85
N ASN A 469 -32.10 -23.02 6.51
CA ASN A 469 -32.93 -22.30 7.48
C ASN A 469 -33.81 -21.22 6.83
N TYR A 470 -34.73 -21.66 5.99
CA TYR A 470 -35.73 -20.82 5.31
C TYR A 470 -36.98 -21.65 4.99
N SER A 471 -37.95 -21.06 4.28
CA SER A 471 -39.24 -21.68 4.00
C SER A 471 -39.14 -23.08 3.37
N GLU A 472 -39.92 -24.01 3.91
CA GLU A 472 -40.14 -25.37 3.40
C GLU A 472 -40.59 -25.43 1.93
N ARG A 473 -41.20 -24.34 1.41
CA ARG A 473 -41.60 -24.21 0.00
C ARG A 473 -40.44 -24.39 -0.98
N TRP A 474 -39.22 -24.09 -0.54
CA TRP A 474 -37.99 -24.16 -1.36
C TRP A 474 -37.00 -25.20 -0.83
N GLY A 475 -37.50 -26.19 -0.09
CA GLY A 475 -36.67 -27.25 0.50
C GLY A 475 -35.98 -26.87 1.81
N GLY A 476 -36.37 -25.76 2.44
CA GLY A 476 -35.89 -25.38 3.77
C GLY A 476 -36.59 -26.13 4.92
N ASN A 477 -36.16 -25.88 6.16
CA ASN A 477 -36.66 -26.55 7.35
C ASN A 477 -37.62 -25.69 8.21
N ARG A 478 -37.97 -24.47 7.76
CA ARG A 478 -38.85 -23.57 8.51
C ARG A 478 -40.24 -23.47 7.91
N ARG A 479 -41.24 -23.41 8.79
CA ARG A 479 -42.67 -23.39 8.42
C ARG A 479 -43.07 -22.06 7.74
N TYR A 480 -43.78 -22.15 6.63
CA TYR A 480 -44.40 -21.02 5.94
C TYR A 480 -45.67 -20.53 6.70
N PRO A 481 -46.05 -19.23 6.72
CA PRO A 481 -45.55 -18.08 5.93
C PRO A 481 -44.55 -17.15 6.62
N THR A 482 -44.26 -17.35 7.90
CA THR A 482 -43.43 -16.40 8.66
C THR A 482 -41.93 -16.55 8.37
N ALA A 483 -41.51 -17.74 7.93
CA ALA A 483 -40.14 -17.99 7.52
C ALA A 483 -39.72 -17.16 6.30
N GLY A 484 -38.46 -16.74 6.28
CA GLY A 484 -37.85 -16.11 5.10
C GLY A 484 -37.94 -17.00 3.86
N THR A 485 -38.06 -16.39 2.68
CA THR A 485 -38.40 -17.11 1.44
C THR A 485 -37.65 -16.61 0.21
N PHE A 486 -37.52 -17.46 -0.79
CA PHE A 486 -37.14 -17.07 -2.14
C PHE A 486 -38.36 -16.60 -2.95
N ALA A 487 -38.10 -15.68 -3.88
CA ALA A 487 -39.05 -15.20 -4.88
C ALA A 487 -38.38 -15.11 -6.28
N GLY A 488 -39.13 -14.67 -7.29
CA GLY A 488 -38.66 -14.62 -8.68
C GLY A 488 -38.50 -16.03 -9.25
N ALA A 489 -37.36 -16.33 -9.88
CA ALA A 489 -37.04 -17.67 -10.36
C ALA A 489 -36.93 -18.71 -9.22
N GLY A 490 -36.77 -18.25 -7.98
CA GLY A 490 -36.70 -19.11 -6.81
C GLY A 490 -35.37 -19.85 -6.67
N ALA A 491 -35.38 -20.95 -5.93
CA ALA A 491 -34.20 -21.76 -5.67
C ALA A 491 -34.47 -23.24 -5.94
N ASN A 492 -33.45 -23.97 -6.36
CA ASN A 492 -33.51 -25.43 -6.43
C ASN A 492 -33.48 -26.05 -5.03
N ASN A 493 -33.95 -27.30 -4.94
CA ASN A 493 -33.87 -28.06 -3.70
C ASN A 493 -32.41 -28.17 -3.23
N PRO A 494 -32.11 -27.92 -1.94
CA PRO A 494 -30.76 -27.99 -1.40
C PRO A 494 -30.04 -29.29 -1.72
N GLN A 495 -28.80 -29.17 -2.16
CA GLN A 495 -27.85 -30.27 -2.27
C GLN A 495 -26.88 -30.26 -1.07
N PRO A 496 -26.27 -31.41 -0.74
CA PRO A 496 -25.22 -31.46 0.26
C PRO A 496 -24.09 -30.46 -0.05
N LEU A 497 -23.58 -29.77 0.98
CA LEU A 497 -22.50 -28.78 0.82
C LEU A 497 -21.26 -29.38 0.13
N ALA A 498 -20.95 -30.65 0.38
CA ALA A 498 -19.81 -31.35 -0.23
C ALA A 498 -19.90 -31.47 -1.78
N LYS A 499 -21.08 -31.22 -2.37
CA LYS A 499 -21.26 -31.17 -3.83
C LYS A 499 -21.15 -29.76 -4.42
N ALA A 500 -20.90 -28.75 -3.58
CA ALA A 500 -20.76 -27.38 -4.06
C ALA A 500 -19.63 -27.28 -5.10
N PRO A 501 -19.85 -26.58 -6.22
CA PRO A 501 -18.78 -26.26 -7.15
C PRO A 501 -17.64 -25.50 -6.45
N PRO A 502 -16.39 -25.61 -6.95
CA PRO A 502 -15.27 -24.83 -6.42
C PRO A 502 -15.55 -23.32 -6.45
N PHE A 503 -14.99 -22.57 -5.49
CA PHE A 503 -15.14 -21.11 -5.46
C PHE A 503 -14.34 -20.41 -6.58
N ASP A 504 -13.22 -21.00 -6.99
CA ASP A 504 -12.24 -20.43 -7.92
C ASP A 504 -11.72 -19.06 -7.46
N ALA A 505 -11.14 -18.97 -6.26
CA ALA A 505 -10.26 -17.87 -5.90
C ALA A 505 -8.88 -18.15 -6.49
N SER A 506 -8.37 -17.24 -7.31
CA SER A 506 -6.95 -17.19 -7.61
C SER A 506 -6.18 -17.08 -6.29
N SER A 507 -5.29 -18.03 -6.04
CA SER A 507 -4.22 -17.86 -5.06
C SER A 507 -3.48 -16.55 -5.39
N PRO A 508 -3.15 -15.69 -4.41
CA PRO A 508 -2.47 -14.44 -4.69
C PRO A 508 -1.19 -14.73 -5.48
N GLY A 509 -1.16 -14.26 -6.72
CA GLY A 509 0.11 -14.05 -7.39
C GLY A 509 0.89 -13.09 -6.51
N ASN A 510 2.08 -13.50 -6.09
CA ASN A 510 3.03 -12.70 -5.34
C ASN A 510 3.00 -11.26 -5.89
N PRO A 511 2.70 -10.22 -5.07
CA PRO A 511 2.63 -8.84 -5.57
C PRO A 511 3.99 -8.50 -6.18
N THR A 512 4.05 -8.48 -7.51
CA THR A 512 5.22 -7.97 -8.20
C THR A 512 5.10 -6.47 -8.15
N ASN A 513 5.80 -5.86 -7.19
CA ASN A 513 6.01 -4.42 -7.08
C ASN A 513 6.10 -3.78 -8.47
N GLY A 514 5.28 -2.76 -8.70
CA GLY A 514 5.15 -1.98 -9.93
C GLY A 514 6.41 -1.18 -10.32
N LYS A 515 7.61 -1.68 -10.09
CA LYS A 515 8.82 -1.18 -10.75
C LYS A 515 9.00 -1.94 -12.05
N ARG A 516 8.64 -1.30 -13.17
CA ARG A 516 8.98 -1.77 -14.53
C ARG A 516 10.46 -2.13 -14.64
N THR A 517 10.82 -3.40 -14.46
CA THR A 517 12.08 -3.94 -14.98
C THR A 517 11.99 -5.45 -15.26
N LYS A 518 12.19 -5.79 -16.54
CA LYS A 518 12.50 -7.11 -17.13
C LYS A 518 11.44 -8.20 -17.09
N THR A 519 11.20 -8.76 -18.28
CA THR A 519 10.49 -10.02 -18.52
C THR A 519 10.96 -11.11 -17.55
N VAL A 520 10.08 -11.53 -16.63
CA VAL A 520 10.34 -12.63 -15.71
C VAL A 520 10.08 -13.95 -16.43
N ILE A 521 11.05 -14.87 -16.42
CA ILE A 521 10.85 -16.26 -16.87
C ILE A 521 10.30 -17.04 -15.67
N ASN A 522 9.05 -17.49 -15.76
CA ASN A 522 8.43 -18.31 -14.73
C ASN A 522 8.79 -19.79 -14.94
N ILE A 523 9.33 -20.45 -13.92
CA ILE A 523 9.75 -21.86 -13.95
C ILE A 523 8.96 -22.62 -12.89
N GLN A 524 8.01 -23.44 -13.32
CA GLN A 524 7.06 -24.14 -12.45
C GLN A 524 7.55 -25.53 -12.04
N ASN A 525 8.57 -26.08 -12.72
CA ASN A 525 9.21 -27.34 -12.34
C ASN A 525 10.63 -27.48 -12.90
N SER A 526 11.38 -28.44 -12.36
CA SER A 526 12.77 -28.75 -12.77
C SER A 526 12.89 -29.19 -14.23
N GLY A 527 11.84 -29.77 -14.83
CA GLY A 527 11.80 -30.11 -16.25
C GLY A 527 11.79 -28.87 -17.17
N GLN A 528 11.06 -27.83 -16.79
CA GLN A 528 11.06 -26.55 -17.51
C GLN A 528 12.43 -25.85 -17.41
N LEU A 529 13.06 -25.88 -16.23
CA LEU A 529 14.42 -25.39 -16.04
C LEU A 529 15.41 -26.13 -16.94
N LEU A 530 15.31 -27.45 -17.01
CA LEU A 530 16.17 -28.26 -17.87
C LEU A 530 15.96 -27.92 -19.36
N SER A 531 14.72 -27.72 -19.80
CA SER A 531 14.45 -27.33 -21.20
C SER A 531 14.99 -25.93 -21.56
N LEU A 532 15.02 -25.01 -20.59
CA LEU A 532 15.63 -23.68 -20.74
C LEU A 532 17.15 -23.74 -20.86
N LEU A 533 17.77 -24.77 -20.30
CA LEU A 533 19.22 -24.98 -20.30
C LEU A 533 19.71 -25.87 -21.44
N ASP A 534 18.82 -26.63 -22.09
CA ASP A 534 19.14 -27.62 -23.15
C ASP A 534 19.69 -27.02 -24.45
N GLY A 535 19.64 -25.68 -24.59
CA GLY A 535 20.26 -24.93 -25.69
C GLY A 535 21.18 -23.80 -25.24
N ALA A 536 21.52 -23.75 -23.95
CA ALA A 536 22.23 -22.62 -23.37
C ALA A 536 23.75 -22.77 -23.54
N VAL A 537 24.41 -21.76 -24.12
CA VAL A 537 25.85 -21.80 -24.43
C VAL A 537 26.59 -20.87 -23.46
N PRO A 538 27.74 -21.29 -22.88
CA PRO A 538 28.58 -20.41 -22.08
C PRO A 538 29.13 -19.26 -22.92
N GLY A 539 28.89 -18.02 -22.50
CA GLY A 539 29.49 -16.83 -23.10
C GLY A 539 30.96 -16.65 -22.71
N ALA A 540 31.70 -15.84 -23.47
CA ALA A 540 33.12 -15.56 -23.25
C ALA A 540 33.47 -14.95 -21.87
N ASN A 541 32.46 -14.54 -21.09
CA ASN A 541 32.58 -14.02 -19.74
C ASN A 541 32.09 -15.02 -18.66
N GLY A 542 31.95 -16.30 -19.00
CA GLY A 542 31.48 -17.35 -18.09
C GLY A 542 29.97 -17.29 -17.76
N LYS A 543 29.22 -16.34 -18.35
CA LYS A 543 27.77 -16.24 -18.16
C LYS A 543 27.04 -17.05 -19.23
N LEU A 544 26.09 -17.87 -18.80
CA LEU A 544 25.28 -18.71 -19.68
C LEU A 544 24.25 -17.86 -20.45
N ARG A 545 24.20 -17.98 -21.78
CA ARG A 545 23.21 -17.28 -22.62
C ARG A 545 22.17 -18.26 -23.15
N VAL A 546 20.89 -17.95 -22.92
CA VAL A 546 19.74 -18.69 -23.47
C VAL A 546 19.22 -17.94 -24.71
N PRO A 547 19.07 -18.60 -25.88
CA PRO A 547 18.60 -17.95 -27.09
C PRO A 547 17.12 -17.52 -26.99
N HIS A 548 16.81 -16.34 -27.52
CA HIS A 548 15.49 -15.70 -27.45
C HIS A 548 14.81 -15.71 -28.84
N ARG A 549 13.95 -16.73 -29.09
CA ARG A 549 13.13 -17.07 -30.31
C ARG A 549 13.66 -18.26 -31.11
N ASP A 550 12.88 -19.21 -31.63
CA ASP A 550 11.49 -19.20 -32.10
C ASP A 550 10.74 -20.50 -31.75
N GLN A 551 9.42 -20.38 -31.64
CA GLN A 551 8.47 -21.48 -31.57
C GLN A 551 8.58 -22.38 -32.79
N ARG A 552 9.25 -23.53 -32.65
CA ARG A 552 9.02 -24.78 -33.40
C ARG A 552 9.93 -25.82 -32.75
N HIS A 553 9.40 -27.00 -32.44
CA HIS A 553 10.02 -28.12 -31.70
C HIS A 553 9.74 -28.23 -30.19
N ALA A 554 8.57 -27.81 -29.73
CA ALA A 554 7.95 -28.38 -28.51
C ALA A 554 7.23 -29.71 -28.85
N GLY A 555 7.94 -30.64 -29.49
CA GLY A 555 7.34 -31.88 -30.01
C GLY A 555 8.32 -33.03 -29.95
N ASN A 556 8.41 -33.65 -28.77
CA ASN A 556 8.91 -34.99 -28.43
C ASN A 556 9.95 -34.98 -27.30
N ALA A 557 9.48 -34.79 -26.07
CA ALA A 557 10.23 -35.12 -24.86
C ALA A 557 10.20 -36.62 -24.50
N ASP A 558 9.82 -37.50 -25.43
CA ASP A 558 9.65 -38.95 -25.16
C ASP A 558 10.66 -39.87 -25.85
N ARG A 559 11.75 -39.35 -26.42
CA ARG A 559 12.81 -40.19 -27.01
C ARG A 559 14.21 -39.70 -26.69
N LEU A 560 14.62 -39.87 -25.43
CA LEU A 560 16.04 -39.93 -25.07
C LEU A 560 16.66 -41.18 -25.70
N ASN A 561 17.32 -41.02 -26.85
CA ASN A 561 18.12 -42.07 -27.47
C ASN A 561 19.46 -42.19 -26.73
N ILE A 562 19.47 -43.02 -25.68
CA ILE A 562 20.62 -43.28 -24.79
C ILE A 562 21.87 -43.75 -25.55
N ASN A 563 21.74 -44.19 -26.81
CA ASN A 563 22.88 -44.65 -27.63
C ASN A 563 23.71 -43.53 -28.29
N ARG A 564 23.30 -42.24 -28.20
CA ARG A 564 24.11 -41.11 -28.72
C ARG A 564 24.87 -40.31 -27.67
N MET A 565 24.63 -40.50 -26.38
CA MET A 565 25.33 -39.80 -25.30
C MET A 565 26.48 -40.61 -24.66
N MET A 566 26.81 -41.78 -25.21
CA MET A 566 28.09 -42.46 -24.92
C MET A 566 29.10 -42.16 -26.03
N LYS A 567 29.57 -40.91 -26.12
CA LYS A 567 30.87 -40.52 -26.69
C LYS A 567 31.10 -39.03 -26.49
N ALA A 568 31.49 -38.67 -25.28
CA ALA A 568 32.35 -37.53 -25.04
C ALA A 568 33.51 -38.06 -24.21
N ASP A 569 34.65 -38.22 -24.87
CA ASP A 569 35.97 -38.51 -24.28
C ASP A 569 36.17 -37.56 -23.09
N ARG A 570 36.17 -38.05 -21.84
CA ARG A 570 37.34 -38.61 -21.14
C ARG A 570 38.65 -37.90 -21.49
N ASP A 571 38.72 -36.62 -21.14
CA ASP A 571 39.94 -35.97 -20.65
C ASP A 571 39.59 -34.69 -19.89
N MET A 572 39.27 -34.80 -18.60
CA MET A 572 39.87 -33.97 -17.53
C MET A 572 39.32 -34.34 -16.15
N ALA A 573 40.26 -34.64 -15.25
CA ALA A 573 40.13 -34.70 -13.79
C ALA A 573 39.41 -35.91 -13.16
N ASP A 574 40.03 -37.09 -13.28
CA ASP A 574 40.03 -38.10 -12.22
C ASP A 574 41.46 -38.20 -11.66
N ILE A 575 41.66 -37.77 -10.41
CA ILE A 575 42.62 -38.43 -9.51
C ILE A 575 42.04 -38.38 -8.09
N ARG A 576 41.27 -39.42 -7.75
CA ARG A 576 41.30 -39.99 -6.40
C ARG A 576 42.43 -41.03 -6.34
N HIS A 577 43.22 -40.94 -5.27
CA HIS A 577 44.04 -42.02 -4.71
C HIS A 577 45.13 -42.66 -5.58
N THR A 578 46.36 -42.16 -5.44
CA THR A 578 47.58 -42.98 -5.58
C THR A 578 48.08 -43.38 -4.20
N ARG A 579 48.01 -44.69 -3.91
CA ARG A 579 48.77 -45.37 -2.86
C ARG A 579 50.10 -45.90 -3.44
N ASP A 580 51.03 -46.06 -2.51
CA ASP A 580 52.24 -46.90 -2.52
C ASP A 580 53.54 -46.36 -3.13
N ARG A 581 54.43 -45.96 -2.22
CA ARG A 581 55.65 -46.76 -1.94
C ARG A 581 55.84 -46.91 -0.43
N GLY A 582 56.06 -48.15 -0.01
CA GLY A 582 56.04 -48.57 1.38
C GLY A 582 57.38 -48.51 2.10
N VAL A 583 57.30 -48.66 3.42
CA VAL A 583 58.24 -49.42 4.25
C VAL A 583 57.41 -50.06 5.37
N ILE A 584 57.35 -51.39 5.39
CA ILE A 584 56.88 -52.16 6.54
C ILE A 584 58.09 -52.36 7.45
N ASN A 585 57.96 -52.01 8.73
CA ASN A 585 58.71 -52.72 9.75
C ASN A 585 57.86 -52.90 11.01
N ASN A 586 57.59 -54.17 11.30
CA ASN A 586 56.87 -54.67 12.46
C ASN A 586 57.79 -54.60 13.69
N ARG A 587 57.34 -53.98 14.80
CA ARG A 587 57.82 -54.39 16.13
C ARG A 587 56.79 -54.08 17.21
N LEU A 588 56.38 -55.15 17.87
CA LEU A 588 55.52 -55.25 19.05
C LEU A 588 55.99 -54.34 20.20
N GLY A 589 55.05 -53.78 20.96
CA GLY A 589 55.35 -53.07 22.21
C GLY A 589 54.10 -52.51 22.87
N SER A 590 53.79 -53.06 24.04
CA SER A 590 52.68 -52.72 24.93
C SER A 590 52.70 -51.29 25.46
N GLY A 591 51.54 -50.84 25.95
CA GLY A 591 51.52 -50.11 27.22
C GLY A 591 50.93 -48.70 27.22
N MET A 592 49.65 -48.63 27.59
CA MET A 592 49.16 -47.90 28.77
C MET A 592 49.12 -46.34 28.76
N ARG A 593 47.86 -45.87 28.88
CA ARG A 593 47.30 -44.72 29.64
C ARG A 593 47.40 -43.27 29.13
N ALA A 594 46.19 -42.73 28.94
CA ALA A 594 45.54 -41.55 29.54
C ALA A 594 46.35 -40.28 29.85
N PHE A 595 45.91 -39.15 29.27
CA PHE A 595 45.07 -38.15 29.95
C PHE A 595 44.07 -37.56 28.97
#